data_AF-K1RFP4-F1
#
_entry.id   AF-K1RFP4-F1
#
_cell.length_a   1.000
_cell.length_b   1.000
_cell.length_c   1.000
_cell.angle_alpha   90.00
_cell.angle_beta   90.00
_cell.angle_gamma   90.00
#
_symmetry.space_group_name_H-M   'P 1'
#
loop_
_entity.id
_entity.type
_entity.pdbx_description
1 polymer ?
#
loop_
_entity_poly.entity_id
_entity_poly.type
_entity_poly.pdbx_seq_one_letter_code
_entity_poly.pdbx_strand_id
1 'polypeptide(L)'
;MEIPLPKCKTHDGHTCEFYCVQCGAVICRKCLVSFHNKHGVEDLEDLCKARREIIAQERETVRTAVSLYQHLDKDVAIEEDRIREKYAAIENEIRQHGEKLEEAARRAKDEYLKRVRERKSEDIKRLEEQRGTIQRNLEEARNVERALPECINTCEGILRFKKSSTVLPEVPKLQKIAHPEFVPNSEQLDKVVDQFGNLII
;
A
#
# COMPACT_ATOMS: atom_id res chain seq x y z
N MET A 1 32.02 45.18 39.79
CA MET A 1 33.08 44.15 39.91
C MET A 1 34.25 44.63 39.09
N GLU A 2 35.40 44.91 39.71
CA GLU A 2 36.57 45.45 39.02
C GLU A 2 37.11 44.44 37.98
N ILE A 3 37.56 44.94 36.83
CA ILE A 3 38.09 44.11 35.75
C ILE A 3 39.60 43.99 35.96
N PRO A 4 40.15 42.81 36.30
CA PRO A 4 41.57 42.68 36.57
C PRO A 4 42.39 42.96 35.31
N LEU A 5 43.23 43.99 35.38
CA LEU A 5 44.10 44.37 34.27
C LEU A 5 45.28 43.39 34.13
N PRO A 6 45.63 43.00 32.90
CA PRO A 6 46.70 42.03 32.68
C PRO A 6 48.07 42.65 32.98
N LYS A 7 49.02 41.80 33.39
CA LYS A 7 50.43 42.19 33.50
C LYS A 7 51.10 42.23 32.14
N CYS A 8 52.05 43.15 31.98
CA CYS A 8 52.80 43.33 30.74
C CYS A 8 53.77 42.18 30.53
N LYS A 9 53.67 41.50 29.39
CA LYS A 9 54.53 40.35 29.04
C LYS A 9 55.99 40.73 28.76
N THR A 10 56.25 42.00 28.44
CA THR A 10 57.58 42.50 28.04
C THR A 10 58.22 43.43 29.08
N HIS A 11 57.48 43.83 30.10
CA HIS A 11 57.94 44.78 31.11
C HIS A 11 57.51 44.30 32.49
N ASP A 12 58.41 43.59 33.15
CA ASP A 12 58.15 42.98 34.46
C ASP A 12 57.69 44.03 35.49
N GLY A 13 56.69 43.65 36.29
CA GLY A 13 56.09 44.52 37.31
C GLY A 13 55.10 45.56 36.78
N HIS A 14 54.99 45.78 35.46
CA HIS A 14 54.05 46.74 34.89
C HIS A 14 52.69 46.11 34.58
N THR A 15 51.62 46.85 34.85
CA THR A 15 50.24 46.52 34.44
C THR A 15 49.94 47.16 33.08
N CYS A 16 49.15 46.48 32.23
CA CYS A 16 48.67 47.04 30.97
C CYS A 16 47.38 47.83 31.21
N GLU A 17 47.39 49.11 30.85
CA GLU A 17 46.29 50.05 31.06
C GLU A 17 45.71 50.55 29.72
N PHE A 18 46.36 50.24 28.60
CA PHE A 18 45.97 50.74 27.28
C PHE A 18 45.73 49.60 26.29
N TYR A 19 44.81 49.80 25.35
CA TYR A 19 44.64 48.97 24.15
C TYR A 19 45.16 49.72 22.93
N CYS A 20 46.14 49.16 22.24
CA CYS A 20 46.64 49.70 20.98
C CYS A 20 45.76 49.21 19.82
N VAL A 21 45.01 50.14 19.22
CA VAL A 21 43.99 49.83 18.20
C VAL A 21 44.60 49.21 16.95
N GLN A 22 45.71 49.76 16.48
CA GLN A 22 46.42 49.29 15.28
C GLN A 22 47.01 47.89 15.45
N CYS A 23 47.45 47.54 16.67
CA CYS A 23 48.10 46.26 16.95
C CYS A 23 47.14 45.20 17.50
N GLY A 24 45.93 45.60 17.89
CA GLY A 24 44.98 44.73 18.57
C GLY A 24 45.48 44.18 19.90
N ALA A 25 46.34 44.93 20.61
CA ALA A 25 47.09 44.42 21.77
C ALA A 25 46.91 45.28 23.02
N VAL A 26 46.87 44.63 24.19
CA VAL A 26 46.92 45.29 25.50
C VAL A 26 48.36 45.63 25.87
N ILE A 27 48.62 46.88 26.24
CA ILE A 27 49.97 47.40 26.45
C ILE A 27 50.07 48.24 27.73
N CYS A 28 51.25 48.27 28.34
CA CYS A 28 51.56 49.18 29.45
C CYS A 28 52.15 50.49 28.95
N ARG A 29 52.30 51.45 29.86
CA ARG A 29 52.91 52.75 29.56
C ARG A 29 54.31 52.66 28.93
N LYS A 30 55.14 51.67 29.30
CA LYS A 30 56.47 51.48 28.69
C LYS A 30 56.36 51.06 27.23
N CYS A 31 55.50 50.09 26.92
CA CYS A 31 55.22 49.68 25.54
C CYS A 31 54.71 50.85 24.69
N LEU A 32 53.84 51.69 25.26
CA LEU A 32 53.30 52.87 24.58
C LEU A 32 54.43 53.81 24.12
N VAL A 33 55.43 54.06 24.97
CA VAL A 33 56.53 54.98 24.65
C VAL A 33 57.58 54.33 23.74
N SER A 34 57.87 53.04 23.91
CA SER A 34 58.98 52.38 23.20
C SER A 34 58.61 51.86 21.81
N PHE A 35 57.44 51.22 21.67
CA PHE A 35 57.07 50.49 20.45
C PHE A 35 55.77 50.99 19.80
N HIS A 36 54.88 51.64 20.57
CA HIS A 36 53.55 52.05 20.09
C HIS A 36 53.35 53.58 20.09
N ASN A 37 54.44 54.36 20.09
CA ASN A 37 54.41 55.82 20.31
C ASN A 37 53.72 56.64 19.20
N LYS A 38 53.39 56.00 18.08
CA LYS A 38 52.65 56.60 16.95
C LYS A 38 51.29 55.94 16.71
N HIS A 39 50.89 55.00 17.56
CA HIS A 39 49.61 54.31 17.41
C HIS A 39 48.54 54.97 18.28
N GLY A 40 47.29 54.82 17.83
CA GLY A 40 46.12 55.19 18.60
C GLY A 40 45.95 54.19 19.75
N VAL A 41 45.66 54.72 20.93
CA VAL A 41 45.39 53.92 22.11
C VAL A 41 44.09 54.34 22.76
N GLU A 42 43.40 53.35 23.30
CA GLU A 42 42.20 53.52 24.13
C GLU A 42 42.52 53.06 25.56
N ASP A 43 41.80 53.61 26.53
CA ASP A 43 41.84 53.10 27.90
C ASP A 43 41.28 51.67 27.94
N LEU A 44 42.06 50.75 28.51
CA LEU A 44 41.71 49.33 28.51
C LEU A 44 40.53 49.05 29.44
N GLU A 45 40.41 49.75 30.55
CA GLU A 45 39.34 49.51 31.51
C GLU A 45 38.00 49.96 30.93
N ASP A 46 37.96 51.16 30.34
CA ASP A 46 36.76 51.70 29.70
C ASP A 46 36.34 50.87 28.48
N LEU A 47 37.30 50.46 27.65
CA LEU A 47 37.02 49.55 26.52
C LEU A 47 36.47 48.21 27.01
N CYS A 48 37.02 47.65 28.09
CA CYS A 48 36.52 46.41 28.67
C CYS A 48 35.10 46.55 29.25
N LYS A 49 34.78 47.68 29.88
CA LYS A 49 33.42 47.97 30.38
C LYS A 49 32.41 48.04 29.23
N ALA A 50 32.71 48.83 28.19
CA ALA A 50 31.84 48.96 27.02
C ALA A 50 31.63 47.61 26.31
N ARG A 51 32.70 46.84 26.08
CA ARG A 51 32.58 45.51 25.46
C ARG A 51 31.82 44.52 26.33
N ARG A 52 31.96 44.59 27.65
CA ARG A 52 31.22 43.72 28.58
C ARG A 52 29.72 43.95 28.49
N GLU A 53 29.28 45.19 28.37
CA GLU A 53 27.85 45.52 28.20
C GLU A 53 27.29 44.95 26.89
N ILE A 54 28.03 45.11 25.78
CA ILE A 54 27.68 44.50 24.49
C ILE A 54 27.58 42.98 24.62
N ILE A 55 28.59 42.32 25.21
CA ILE A 55 28.58 40.86 25.42
C ILE A 55 27.39 40.44 26.28
N ALA A 56 27.02 41.21 27.30
CA ALA A 56 25.89 40.91 28.16
C ALA A 56 24.56 40.99 27.38
N GLN A 57 24.40 41.99 26.52
CA GLN A 57 23.23 42.14 25.65
C GLN A 57 23.15 41.02 24.61
N GLU A 58 24.25 40.74 23.91
CA GLU A 58 24.32 39.65 22.93
C GLU A 58 24.03 38.28 23.58
N ARG A 59 24.50 38.07 24.82
CA ARG A 59 24.22 36.84 25.56
C ARG A 59 22.73 36.64 25.81
N GLU A 60 21.97 37.71 26.08
CA GLU A 60 20.51 37.60 26.21
C GLU A 60 19.86 37.24 24.88
N THR A 61 20.21 37.95 23.80
CA THR A 61 19.68 37.67 22.47
C THR A 61 19.94 36.22 22.05
N VAL A 62 21.16 35.73 22.26
CA VAL A 62 21.53 34.33 21.96
C VAL A 62 20.73 33.36 22.84
N ARG A 63 20.56 33.65 24.13
CA ARG A 63 19.76 32.79 25.03
C ARG A 63 18.30 32.70 24.58
N THR A 64 17.69 33.82 24.18
CA THR A 64 16.34 33.82 23.63
C THR A 64 16.28 33.01 22.32
N ALA A 65 17.24 33.20 21.42
CA ALA A 65 17.30 32.47 20.16
C ALA A 65 17.44 30.96 20.37
N VAL A 66 18.30 30.52 21.31
CA VAL A 66 18.44 29.10 21.67
C VAL A 66 17.12 28.52 22.15
N SER A 67 16.38 29.24 23.01
CA SER A 67 15.06 28.80 23.47
C SER A 67 14.08 28.66 22.31
N LEU A 68 14.05 29.65 21.39
CA LEU A 68 13.18 29.60 20.21
C LEU A 68 13.50 28.42 19.29
N TYR A 69 14.79 28.16 19.03
CA TYR A 69 15.20 27.01 18.24
C TYR A 69 14.83 25.68 18.90
N GLN A 70 14.94 25.57 20.22
CA GLN A 70 14.49 24.39 20.96
C GLN A 70 12.97 24.16 20.89
N HIS A 71 12.18 25.24 20.83
CA HIS A 71 10.74 25.12 20.62
C HIS A 71 10.40 24.71 19.18
N LEU A 72 11.02 25.36 18.19
CA LEU A 72 10.82 25.01 16.78
C LEU A 72 11.23 23.57 16.47
N ASP A 73 12.34 23.09 17.05
CA ASP A 73 12.77 21.69 16.90
C ASP A 73 11.71 20.69 17.39
N LYS A 74 11.08 20.99 18.54
CA LYS A 74 9.98 20.17 19.07
C LYS A 74 8.73 20.25 18.20
N ASP A 75 8.37 21.44 17.72
CA ASP A 75 7.21 21.62 16.86
C ASP A 75 7.38 20.87 15.53
N VAL A 76 8.59 20.88 14.95
CA VAL A 76 8.94 20.10 13.76
C VAL A 76 8.83 18.60 14.05
N ALA A 77 9.35 18.12 15.19
CA ALA A 77 9.23 16.71 15.55
C ALA A 77 7.76 16.26 15.70
N ILE A 78 6.91 17.09 16.31
CA ILE A 78 5.46 16.84 16.42
C ILE A 78 4.82 16.79 15.03
N GLU A 79 5.19 17.70 14.15
CA GLU A 79 4.66 17.76 12.78
C GLU A 79 5.12 16.55 11.94
N GLU A 80 6.36 16.09 12.11
CA GLU A 80 6.85 14.86 11.49
C GLU A 80 6.01 13.64 11.90
N ASP A 81 5.75 13.48 13.20
CA ASP A 81 4.93 12.38 13.71
C ASP A 81 3.49 12.46 13.18
N ARG A 82 2.89 13.66 13.18
CA ARG A 82 1.56 13.90 12.61
C ARG A 82 1.49 13.51 11.14
N ILE A 83 2.51 13.87 10.35
CA ILE A 83 2.58 13.54 8.93
C ILE A 83 2.73 12.03 8.73
N ARG A 84 3.62 11.36 9.50
CA ARG A 84 3.79 9.89 9.44
C ARG A 84 2.48 9.16 9.72
N GLU A 85 1.76 9.56 10.77
CA GLU A 85 0.46 8.96 11.12
C GLU A 85 -0.57 9.14 10.00
N LYS A 86 -0.65 10.35 9.43
CA LYS A 86 -1.59 10.63 8.33
C LYS A 86 -1.30 9.81 7.08
N TYR A 87 -0.03 9.70 6.67
CA TYR A 87 0.32 8.88 5.50
C TYR A 87 0.09 7.40 5.78
N ALA A 88 0.39 6.90 6.98
CA ALA A 88 0.10 5.51 7.34
C ALA A 88 -1.42 5.22 7.30
N ALA A 89 -2.26 6.16 7.72
CA ALA A 89 -3.71 6.04 7.61
C ALA A 89 -4.18 5.96 6.14
N ILE A 90 -3.67 6.84 5.27
CA ILE A 90 -3.98 6.85 3.83
C ILE A 90 -3.55 5.52 3.17
N GLU A 91 -2.34 5.04 3.45
CA GLU A 91 -1.87 3.75 2.94
C GLU A 91 -2.77 2.59 3.37
N ASN A 92 -3.25 2.61 4.62
CA ASN A 92 -4.16 1.60 5.12
C ASN A 92 -5.54 1.68 4.45
N GLU A 93 -6.07 2.88 4.19
CA GLU A 93 -7.32 3.06 3.44
C GLU A 93 -7.20 2.51 2.00
N ILE A 94 -6.11 2.82 1.31
CA ILE A 94 -5.81 2.29 -0.03
C ILE A 94 -5.79 0.75 0.00
N ARG A 95 -5.09 0.16 0.98
CA ARG A 95 -5.02 -1.30 1.15
C ARG A 95 -6.39 -1.92 1.36
N GLN A 96 -7.18 -1.38 2.29
CA GLN A 96 -8.53 -1.88 2.58
C GLN A 96 -9.47 -1.74 1.39
N HIS A 97 -9.33 -0.68 0.59
CA HIS A 97 -10.09 -0.52 -0.64
C HIS A 97 -9.75 -1.61 -1.66
N GLY A 98 -8.45 -1.87 -1.88
CA GLY A 98 -7.98 -2.96 -2.74
C GLY A 98 -8.49 -4.33 -2.30
N GLU A 99 -8.37 -4.66 -1.01
CA GLU A 99 -8.86 -5.93 -0.45
C GLU A 99 -10.37 -6.13 -0.69
N LYS A 100 -11.18 -5.07 -0.58
CA LYS A 100 -12.63 -5.14 -0.87
C LYS A 100 -12.90 -5.44 -2.34
N LEU A 101 -12.15 -4.85 -3.26
CA LEU A 101 -12.27 -5.10 -4.70
C LEU A 101 -11.86 -6.53 -5.06
N GLU A 102 -10.74 -7.00 -4.52
CA GLU A 102 -10.26 -8.38 -4.72
C GLU A 102 -11.29 -9.42 -4.24
N GLU A 103 -11.86 -9.18 -3.06
CA GLU A 103 -12.86 -10.07 -2.48
C GLU A 103 -14.17 -10.04 -3.29
N ALA A 104 -14.58 -8.88 -3.81
CA ALA A 104 -15.72 -8.79 -4.72
C ALA A 104 -15.48 -9.58 -6.03
N ALA A 105 -14.30 -9.44 -6.63
CA ALA A 105 -13.91 -10.18 -7.82
C ALA A 105 -13.87 -11.70 -7.57
N ARG A 106 -13.34 -12.12 -6.41
CA ARG A 106 -13.30 -13.52 -5.98
C ARG A 106 -14.71 -14.11 -5.86
N ARG A 107 -15.63 -13.40 -5.17
CA ARG A 107 -17.03 -13.82 -5.05
C ARG A 107 -17.71 -13.99 -6.41
N ALA A 108 -17.54 -13.02 -7.31
CA ALA A 108 -18.11 -13.11 -8.65
C ALA A 108 -17.58 -14.34 -9.41
N LYS A 109 -16.26 -14.55 -9.40
CA LYS A 109 -15.63 -15.73 -10.01
C LYS A 109 -16.23 -17.03 -9.46
N ASP A 110 -16.32 -17.16 -8.15
CA ASP A 110 -16.81 -18.37 -7.50
C ASP A 110 -18.30 -18.62 -7.81
N GLU A 111 -19.11 -17.58 -7.92
CA GLU A 111 -20.51 -17.67 -8.34
C GLU A 111 -20.66 -18.18 -9.77
N TYR A 112 -19.90 -17.64 -10.73
CA TYR A 112 -19.91 -18.11 -12.12
C TYR A 112 -19.46 -19.58 -12.23
N LEU A 113 -18.41 -19.96 -11.49
CA LEU A 113 -17.95 -21.35 -11.45
C LEU A 113 -19.00 -22.28 -10.86
N LYS A 114 -19.71 -21.85 -9.81
CA LYS A 114 -20.83 -22.61 -9.22
C LYS A 114 -21.94 -22.83 -10.25
N ARG A 115 -22.38 -21.78 -10.95
CA ARG A 115 -23.42 -21.86 -11.99
C ARG A 115 -23.04 -22.84 -13.11
N VAL A 116 -21.79 -22.82 -13.56
CA VAL A 116 -21.30 -23.76 -14.59
C VAL A 116 -21.33 -25.20 -14.08
N ARG A 117 -20.91 -25.45 -12.83
CA ARG A 117 -20.93 -26.79 -12.22
C ARG A 117 -22.36 -27.32 -12.07
N GLU A 118 -23.30 -26.48 -11.62
CA GLU A 118 -24.71 -26.83 -11.47
C GLU A 118 -25.32 -27.19 -12.83
N ARG A 119 -25.17 -26.33 -13.84
CA ARG A 119 -25.67 -26.61 -15.19
C ARG A 119 -25.06 -27.88 -15.78
N LYS A 120 -23.75 -28.09 -15.62
CA LYS A 120 -23.09 -29.33 -16.05
C LYS A 120 -23.75 -30.55 -15.40
N SER A 121 -24.04 -30.49 -14.10
CA SER A 121 -24.68 -31.58 -13.38
C SER A 121 -26.09 -31.88 -13.92
N GLU A 122 -26.88 -30.82 -14.19
CA GLU A 122 -28.23 -30.94 -14.75
C GLU A 122 -28.22 -31.53 -16.17
N ASP A 123 -27.31 -31.04 -17.01
CA ASP A 123 -27.17 -31.50 -18.39
C ASP A 123 -26.72 -32.97 -18.47
N ILE A 124 -25.76 -33.38 -17.62
CA ILE A 124 -25.36 -34.78 -17.50
C ILE A 124 -26.55 -35.64 -17.05
N LYS A 125 -27.28 -35.22 -16.02
CA LYS A 125 -28.44 -35.96 -15.51
C LYS A 125 -29.50 -36.18 -16.60
N ARG A 126 -29.79 -35.15 -17.41
CA ARG A 126 -30.72 -35.26 -18.56
C ARG A 126 -30.23 -36.27 -19.61
N LEU A 127 -28.94 -36.34 -19.87
CA LEU A 127 -28.37 -37.34 -20.79
C LEU A 127 -28.42 -38.75 -20.19
N GLU A 128 -28.23 -38.89 -18.89
CA GLU A 128 -28.35 -40.16 -18.18
C GLU A 128 -29.79 -40.69 -18.20
N GLU A 129 -30.79 -39.83 -18.04
CA GLU A 129 -32.22 -40.17 -18.16
C GLU A 129 -32.58 -40.64 -19.59
N GLN A 130 -32.06 -39.95 -20.62
CA GLN A 130 -32.20 -40.39 -22.01
C GLN A 130 -31.55 -41.77 -22.23
N ARG A 131 -30.31 -41.94 -21.74
CA ARG A 131 -29.58 -43.22 -21.83
C ARG A 131 -30.33 -44.35 -21.14
N GLY A 132 -30.87 -44.12 -19.94
CA GLY A 132 -31.64 -45.12 -19.21
C GLY A 132 -32.93 -45.53 -19.93
N THR A 133 -33.59 -44.60 -20.62
CA THR A 133 -34.76 -44.91 -21.46
C THR A 133 -34.37 -45.75 -22.68
N ILE A 134 -33.29 -45.38 -23.37
CA ILE A 134 -32.78 -46.15 -24.51
C ILE A 134 -32.36 -47.56 -24.09
N GLN A 135 -31.69 -47.70 -22.94
CA GLN A 135 -31.27 -49.00 -22.42
C GLN A 135 -32.46 -49.92 -22.09
N ARG A 136 -33.52 -49.39 -21.47
CA ARG A 136 -34.76 -50.15 -21.22
C ARG A 136 -35.43 -50.61 -22.51
N ASN A 137 -35.58 -49.71 -23.48
CA ASN A 137 -36.17 -50.06 -24.78
C ASN A 137 -35.32 -51.10 -25.53
N LEU A 138 -33.99 -51.03 -25.42
CA LEU A 138 -33.07 -52.00 -26.02
C LEU A 138 -33.21 -53.40 -25.37
N GLU A 139 -33.38 -53.46 -24.06
CA GLU A 139 -33.60 -54.72 -23.34
C GLU A 139 -34.94 -55.36 -23.74
N GLU A 140 -36.01 -54.57 -23.79
CA GLU A 140 -37.31 -55.03 -24.28
C GLU A 140 -37.23 -55.55 -25.73
N ALA A 141 -36.56 -54.80 -26.61
CA ALA A 141 -36.34 -55.22 -28.00
C ALA A 141 -35.58 -56.54 -28.12
N ARG A 142 -34.51 -56.73 -27.32
CA ARG A 142 -33.75 -57.99 -27.29
C ARG A 142 -34.57 -59.17 -26.77
N ASN A 143 -35.44 -58.94 -25.79
CA ASN A 143 -36.33 -59.99 -25.26
C ASN A 143 -37.35 -60.43 -26.31
N VAL A 144 -37.95 -59.47 -27.03
CA VAL A 144 -38.85 -59.77 -28.14
C VAL A 144 -38.11 -60.50 -29.26
N GLU A 145 -36.93 -60.00 -29.67
CA GLU A 145 -36.08 -60.63 -30.69
C GLU A 145 -35.80 -62.11 -30.36
N ARG A 146 -35.48 -62.42 -29.11
CA ARG A 146 -35.19 -63.79 -28.65
C ARG A 146 -36.42 -64.70 -28.64
N ALA A 147 -37.62 -64.17 -28.40
CA ALA A 147 -38.85 -64.95 -28.33
C ALA A 147 -39.43 -65.28 -29.72
N LEU A 148 -39.18 -64.44 -30.73
CA LEU A 148 -39.74 -64.61 -32.08
C LEU A 148 -39.43 -65.96 -32.76
N PRO A 149 -38.21 -66.54 -32.66
CA PRO A 149 -37.91 -67.85 -33.24
C PRO A 149 -38.82 -68.98 -32.73
N GLU A 150 -39.13 -69.02 -31.43
CA GLU A 150 -40.02 -70.03 -30.84
C GLU A 150 -41.46 -69.90 -31.37
N CYS A 151 -41.90 -68.66 -31.62
CA CYS A 151 -43.20 -68.39 -32.22
C CYS A 151 -43.29 -68.85 -33.67
N ILE A 152 -42.23 -68.76 -34.48
CA ILE A 152 -42.26 -69.13 -35.90
C ILE A 152 -42.04 -70.63 -36.12
N ASN A 153 -41.30 -71.30 -35.25
CA ASN A 153 -40.89 -72.70 -35.46
C ASN A 153 -41.95 -73.74 -35.06
N THR A 154 -43.10 -73.34 -34.50
CA THR A 154 -44.16 -74.28 -34.07
C THR A 154 -45.56 -73.78 -34.49
N CYS A 155 -46.46 -74.69 -34.90
CA CYS A 155 -47.85 -74.33 -35.24
C CYS A 155 -48.57 -73.63 -34.07
N GLU A 156 -48.33 -74.07 -32.83
CA GLU A 156 -48.94 -73.48 -31.64
C GLU A 156 -48.39 -72.08 -31.34
N GLY A 157 -47.08 -71.86 -31.56
CA GLY A 157 -46.44 -70.55 -31.46
C GLY A 157 -46.96 -69.55 -32.50
N ILE A 158 -47.15 -70.00 -33.75
CA ILE A 158 -47.68 -69.17 -34.84
C ILE A 158 -49.10 -68.70 -34.52
N LEU A 159 -49.95 -69.60 -34.02
CA LEU A 159 -51.34 -69.29 -33.67
C LEU A 159 -51.46 -68.42 -32.41
N ARG A 160 -50.53 -68.51 -31.45
CA ARG A 160 -50.48 -67.64 -30.27
C ARG A 160 -49.95 -66.24 -30.57
N PHE A 161 -49.17 -66.07 -31.64
CA PHE A 161 -48.64 -64.78 -32.02
C PHE A 161 -49.77 -63.83 -32.42
N LYS A 162 -50.13 -62.91 -31.52
CA LYS A 162 -51.06 -61.83 -31.82
C LYS A 162 -50.26 -60.66 -32.38
N LYS A 163 -50.49 -60.33 -33.65
CA LYS A 163 -49.94 -59.13 -34.28
C LYS A 163 -50.45 -57.89 -33.53
N SER A 164 -49.65 -57.38 -32.58
CA SER A 164 -49.85 -56.05 -32.01
C SER A 164 -49.59 -54.99 -33.10
N SER A 165 -50.35 -53.89 -33.09
CA SER A 165 -50.09 -52.74 -33.97
C SER A 165 -48.74 -52.09 -33.67
N THR A 166 -48.16 -52.31 -32.48
CA THR A 166 -46.81 -51.89 -32.10
C THR A 166 -46.15 -53.00 -31.27
N VAL A 167 -45.15 -53.66 -31.84
CA VAL A 167 -44.37 -54.74 -31.19
C VAL A 167 -43.32 -54.16 -30.23
N LEU A 168 -42.89 -52.92 -30.45
CA LEU A 168 -41.92 -52.20 -29.63
C LEU A 168 -42.33 -50.72 -29.47
N PRO A 169 -41.85 -50.03 -28.41
CA PRO A 169 -41.93 -48.58 -28.32
C PRO A 169 -41.27 -47.88 -29.50
N GLU A 170 -41.70 -46.66 -29.84
CA GLU A 170 -41.00 -45.83 -30.83
C GLU A 170 -39.55 -45.58 -30.40
N VAL A 171 -38.63 -45.61 -31.37
CA VAL A 171 -37.20 -45.36 -31.11
C VAL A 171 -37.01 -43.93 -30.63
N PRO A 172 -36.51 -43.70 -29.40
CA PRO A 172 -36.31 -42.36 -28.89
C PRO A 172 -35.26 -41.59 -29.71
N LYS A 173 -35.51 -40.31 -29.99
CA LYS A 173 -34.54 -39.42 -30.63
C LYS A 173 -33.59 -38.85 -29.57
N LEU A 174 -32.29 -38.81 -29.87
CA LEU A 174 -31.30 -38.12 -29.03
C LEU A 174 -31.60 -36.62 -28.99
N GLN A 175 -31.79 -36.09 -27.79
CA GLN A 175 -31.92 -34.65 -27.57
C GLN A 175 -30.55 -34.09 -27.20
N LYS A 176 -29.90 -33.43 -28.17
CA LYS A 176 -28.63 -32.72 -27.95
C LYS A 176 -28.86 -31.54 -27.00
N ILE A 177 -27.90 -31.34 -26.10
CA ILE A 177 -27.92 -30.23 -25.14
C ILE A 177 -26.89 -29.19 -25.56
N ALA A 178 -27.30 -27.92 -25.60
CA ALA A 178 -26.40 -26.79 -25.82
C ALA A 178 -25.71 -26.40 -24.50
N HIS A 179 -24.40 -26.11 -24.55
CA HIS A 179 -23.62 -25.67 -23.40
C HIS A 179 -23.47 -24.14 -23.39
N PRO A 180 -23.23 -23.52 -22.22
CA PRO A 180 -22.90 -22.10 -22.16
C PRO A 180 -21.50 -21.83 -22.72
N GLU A 181 -21.27 -20.57 -23.10
CA GLU A 181 -19.95 -20.01 -23.43
C GLU A 181 -19.67 -18.85 -22.47
N PHE A 182 -18.46 -18.77 -21.94
CA PHE A 182 -18.04 -17.66 -21.07
C PHE A 182 -17.25 -16.64 -21.88
N VAL A 183 -17.73 -15.40 -21.92
CA VAL A 183 -17.07 -14.28 -22.60
C VAL A 183 -16.68 -13.24 -21.55
N PRO A 184 -15.39 -13.04 -21.26
CA PRO A 184 -14.94 -12.05 -20.27
C PRO A 184 -15.14 -10.63 -20.80
N ASN A 185 -15.45 -9.68 -19.89
CA ASN A 185 -15.59 -8.27 -20.24
C ASN A 185 -14.29 -7.51 -19.97
N SER A 186 -13.43 -7.38 -20.99
CA SER A 186 -12.13 -6.69 -20.87
C SER A 186 -12.26 -5.18 -20.68
N GLU A 187 -13.25 -4.53 -21.32
CA GLU A 187 -13.43 -3.07 -21.23
C GLU A 187 -13.82 -2.61 -19.81
N GLN A 188 -14.52 -3.46 -19.05
CA GLN A 188 -14.87 -3.17 -17.67
C GLN A 188 -13.68 -3.29 -16.70
N LEU A 189 -12.67 -4.10 -17.02
CA LEU A 189 -11.47 -4.21 -16.19
C LEU A 189 -10.68 -2.90 -16.17
N ASP A 190 -10.48 -2.28 -17.33
CA ASP A 190 -9.78 -1.00 -17.43
C ASP A 190 -10.52 0.10 -16.64
N LYS A 191 -11.85 0.13 -16.74
CA LYS A 191 -12.68 1.07 -15.95
C LYS A 191 -12.55 0.87 -14.44
N VAL A 192 -12.40 -0.37 -13.97
CA VAL A 192 -12.18 -0.65 -12.54
C VAL A 192 -10.83 -0.09 -12.07
N VAL A 193 -9.79 -0.17 -12.91
CA VAL A 193 -8.48 0.41 -12.61
C VAL A 193 -8.56 1.94 -12.56
N ASP A 194 -9.19 2.55 -13.57
CA ASP A 194 -9.37 4.02 -13.63
C ASP A 194 -10.21 4.57 -12.48
N GLN A 195 -11.12 3.76 -11.93
CA GLN A 195 -12.02 4.12 -10.83
C GLN A 195 -11.49 3.68 -9.44
N PHE A 196 -10.25 3.18 -9.36
CA PHE A 196 -9.69 2.68 -8.10
C PHE A 196 -9.65 3.75 -7.00
N GLY A 197 -9.31 4.99 -7.34
CA GLY A 197 -9.29 6.10 -6.40
C GLY A 197 -8.37 7.22 -6.85
N ASN A 198 -8.45 8.36 -6.15
CA ASN A 198 -7.62 9.54 -6.40
C ASN A 198 -7.04 10.06 -5.09
N LEU A 199 -5.80 10.53 -5.13
CA LEU A 199 -5.22 11.32 -4.06
C LEU A 199 -5.57 12.80 -4.28
N ILE A 200 -6.14 13.44 -3.25
CA ILE A 200 -6.50 14.87 -3.27
C ILE A 200 -5.56 15.58 -2.29
N ILE A 201 -4.98 16.70 -2.71
CA ILE A 201 -4.04 17.53 -1.92
C ILE A 201 -4.69 18.89 -1.65
#